data_AF-A0A0S4LVQ8-F1
#
_entry.id   AF-A0A0S4LVQ8-F1
#
_cell.length_a   1.000
_cell.length_b   1.000
_cell.length_c   1.000
_cell.angle_alpha   90.00
_cell.angle_beta   90.00
_cell.angle_gamma   90.00
#
_symmetry.space_group_name_H-M   'P 1'
#
loop_
_entity.id
_entity.type
_entity.pdbx_description
1 polymer ?
#
loop_
_entity_poly.entity_id
_entity_poly.type
_entity_poly.pdbx_seq_one_letter_code
_entity_poly.pdbx_strand_id
1 'polypeptide(L)'
;MKTKVFCLLSMVMVLACSPLRALGEISESQAIELANKEVEKYYINPAQWHIRAEKDRREWQATREAWEHWVATVARGGVAVYNARIAKIENAIKGREVWFVTYKRIIPPGQVPHHSEAIVFLDAQTGQILDVKNQEE
;
A
#
# COMPACT_ATOMS: atom_id res chain seq x y z
N MET A 1 -46.96 18.96 49.94
CA MET A 1 -45.71 19.63 49.52
C MET A 1 -44.58 19.20 50.44
N LYS A 2 -43.55 18.48 49.93
CA LYS A 2 -42.11 18.59 50.27
C LYS A 2 -41.33 17.39 49.68
N THR A 3 -40.70 17.72 48.55
CA THR A 3 -39.39 17.29 48.03
C THR A 3 -38.99 15.81 48.07
N LYS A 4 -38.97 15.21 46.87
CA LYS A 4 -38.25 13.99 46.52
C LYS A 4 -36.77 14.33 46.27
N VAL A 5 -35.85 13.62 46.90
CA VAL A 5 -34.46 13.47 46.44
C VAL A 5 -34.02 12.06 46.78
N PHE A 6 -33.77 11.23 45.77
CA PHE A 6 -32.72 10.22 45.81
C PHE A 6 -32.30 9.95 44.36
N CYS A 7 -31.26 10.68 43.94
CA CYS A 7 -30.39 10.26 42.86
C CYS A 7 -29.61 9.04 43.34
N LEU A 8 -29.69 7.93 42.60
CA LEU A 8 -28.64 6.91 42.63
C LEU A 8 -28.52 6.36 41.21
N LEU A 9 -27.57 6.97 40.48
CA LEU A 9 -26.91 6.36 39.33
C LEU A 9 -26.38 4.99 39.79
N SER A 10 -26.84 3.92 39.14
CA SER A 10 -26.09 2.66 39.08
C SER A 10 -25.86 2.33 37.61
N MET A 11 -24.68 2.78 37.20
CA MET A 11 -23.97 2.46 35.98
C MET A 11 -23.19 1.17 36.22
N VAL A 12 -23.57 0.03 35.62
CA VAL A 12 -22.64 -1.10 35.43
C VAL A 12 -23.01 -1.90 34.16
N MET A 13 -22.06 -1.87 33.23
CA MET A 13 -21.74 -2.81 32.14
C MET A 13 -22.83 -3.19 31.14
N VAL A 14 -22.95 -2.36 30.09
CA VAL A 14 -23.26 -2.90 28.77
C VAL A 14 -22.01 -3.61 28.26
N LEU A 15 -22.15 -4.92 28.09
CA LEU A 15 -21.27 -5.81 27.34
C LEU A 15 -20.92 -5.20 25.98
N ALA A 16 -19.74 -4.60 25.87
CA ALA A 16 -19.07 -4.41 24.59
C ALA A 16 -17.95 -5.44 24.48
N CYS A 17 -18.32 -6.72 24.39
CA CYS A 17 -17.49 -7.67 23.67
C CYS A 17 -17.43 -7.16 22.23
N SER A 18 -16.45 -6.32 21.93
CA SER A 18 -16.11 -6.01 20.54
C SER A 18 -15.77 -7.34 19.87
N PRO A 19 -16.40 -7.73 18.74
CA PRO A 19 -15.81 -8.71 17.87
C PRO A 19 -14.58 -8.05 17.22
N LEU A 20 -13.49 -7.95 17.97
CA LEU A 20 -12.16 -7.68 17.44
C LEU A 20 -11.76 -8.93 16.65
N ARG A 21 -11.99 -8.88 15.33
CA ARG A 21 -11.62 -9.82 14.25
C ARG A 21 -12.81 -10.39 13.49
N ALA A 22 -13.52 -9.51 12.79
CA ALA A 22 -14.18 -9.87 11.54
C ALA A 22 -14.23 -8.63 10.61
N LEU A 23 -13.14 -7.86 10.55
CA LEU A 23 -12.89 -7.08 9.34
C LEU A 23 -12.31 -8.10 8.36
N GLY A 24 -13.16 -8.58 7.45
CA GLY A 24 -12.70 -9.44 6.36
C GLY A 24 -11.60 -8.74 5.58
N GLU A 25 -10.71 -9.54 5.01
CA GLU A 25 -9.68 -9.05 4.09
C GLU A 25 -10.30 -8.14 3.02
N ILE A 26 -9.62 -7.03 2.69
CA ILE A 26 -10.11 -6.12 1.66
C ILE A 26 -10.11 -6.83 0.30
N SER A 27 -11.13 -6.55 -0.51
CA SER A 27 -11.21 -7.08 -1.87
C SER A 27 -10.14 -6.48 -2.77
N GLU A 28 -9.90 -7.13 -3.91
CA GLU A 28 -9.04 -6.60 -4.98
C GLU A 28 -9.47 -5.21 -5.44
N SER A 29 -10.79 -5.02 -5.64
CA SER A 29 -11.36 -3.73 -6.04
C SER A 29 -11.13 -2.62 -5.00
N GLN A 30 -11.25 -2.96 -3.71
CA GLN A 30 -10.96 -2.02 -2.61
C GLN A 30 -9.47 -1.68 -2.57
N ALA A 31 -8.59 -2.66 -2.77
CA ALA A 31 -7.16 -2.42 -2.83
C ALA A 31 -6.79 -1.45 -3.97
N ILE A 32 -7.37 -1.65 -5.15
CA ILE A 32 -7.18 -0.75 -6.31
C ILE A 32 -7.71 0.65 -6.02
N GLU A 33 -8.90 0.78 -5.42
CA GLU A 33 -9.48 2.09 -5.11
C GLU A 33 -8.62 2.87 -4.11
N LEU A 34 -8.15 2.20 -3.05
CA LEU A 34 -7.26 2.78 -2.04
C LEU A 34 -5.91 3.17 -2.65
N ALA A 35 -5.34 2.31 -3.49
CA ALA A 35 -4.09 2.59 -4.20
C ALA A 35 -4.21 3.77 -5.16
N ASN A 36 -5.33 3.89 -5.90
CA ASN A 36 -5.56 5.00 -6.83
C ASN A 36 -5.50 6.35 -6.12
N LYS A 37 -6.16 6.46 -4.96
CA LYS A 37 -6.13 7.67 -4.11
C LYS A 37 -4.72 8.01 -3.64
N GLU A 38 -3.87 7.00 -3.45
CA GLU A 38 -2.49 7.20 -3.02
C GLU A 38 -1.59 7.66 -4.18
N VAL A 39 -1.67 7.01 -5.34
CA VAL A 39 -0.79 7.34 -6.48
C VAL A 39 -1.11 8.70 -7.13
N GLU A 40 -2.35 9.18 -7.02
CA GLU A 40 -2.74 10.52 -7.48
C GLU A 40 -1.92 11.63 -6.80
N LYS A 41 -1.45 11.41 -5.56
CA LYS A 41 -0.57 12.34 -4.83
C LYS A 41 0.80 12.51 -5.49
N TYR A 42 1.19 11.55 -6.33
CA TYR A 42 2.44 11.52 -7.09
C TYR A 42 2.22 11.87 -8.57
N TYR A 43 1.12 12.57 -8.90
CA TYR A 43 0.76 12.99 -10.26
C TYR A 43 0.59 11.83 -11.27
N ILE A 44 0.40 10.60 -10.78
CA ILE A 44 0.05 9.45 -11.61
C ILE A 44 -1.46 9.48 -11.81
N ASN A 45 -1.91 9.54 -13.07
CA ASN A 45 -3.33 9.42 -13.43
C ASN A 45 -3.67 7.94 -13.71
N PRO A 46 -4.38 7.24 -12.80
CA PRO A 46 -4.66 5.81 -12.96
C PRO A 46 -5.40 5.46 -14.26
N ALA A 47 -6.22 6.38 -14.81
CA ALA A 47 -7.00 6.13 -16.02
C ALA A 47 -6.13 5.92 -17.29
N GLN A 48 -4.85 6.31 -17.25
CA GLN A 48 -3.92 6.16 -18.38
C GLN A 48 -2.99 4.94 -18.24
N TRP A 49 -3.20 4.13 -17.20
CA TRP A 49 -2.30 3.04 -16.83
C TRP A 49 -3.05 1.71 -16.80
N HIS A 50 -2.31 0.64 -17.09
CA HIS A 50 -2.79 -0.70 -16.82
C HIS A 50 -2.58 -0.99 -15.33
N ILE A 51 -3.66 -1.29 -14.62
CA ILE A 51 -3.67 -1.51 -13.18
C ILE A 51 -3.92 -2.99 -12.91
N ARG A 52 -3.10 -3.58 -12.05
CA ARG A 52 -3.27 -4.96 -11.59
C ARG A 52 -3.03 -5.03 -10.09
N ALA A 53 -3.88 -5.75 -9.38
CA ALA A 53 -3.70 -6.05 -7.97
C ALA A 53 -3.46 -7.55 -7.79
N GLU A 54 -2.41 -7.90 -7.04
CA GLU A 54 -2.10 -9.28 -6.72
C GLU A 54 -1.57 -9.42 -5.29
N LYS A 55 -1.63 -10.63 -4.73
CA LYS A 55 -1.04 -10.94 -3.41
C LYS A 55 0.23 -11.77 -3.50
N ASP A 56 0.55 -12.26 -4.70
CA ASP A 56 1.80 -12.97 -4.93
C ASP A 56 2.96 -11.97 -4.93
N ARG A 57 4.09 -12.36 -4.34
CA ARG A 57 5.29 -11.52 -4.24
C ARG A 57 6.12 -11.54 -5.53
N ARG A 58 5.71 -12.29 -6.56
CA ARG A 58 6.47 -12.48 -7.80
C ARG A 58 6.79 -11.17 -8.53
N GLU A 59 5.81 -10.28 -8.77
CA GLU A 59 6.12 -9.01 -9.45
C GLU A 59 7.05 -8.15 -8.60
N TRP A 60 6.84 -8.08 -7.28
CA TRP A 60 7.76 -7.37 -6.39
C TRP A 60 9.19 -7.94 -6.45
N GLN A 61 9.36 -9.27 -6.45
CA GLN A 61 10.66 -9.91 -6.61
C GLN A 61 11.30 -9.55 -7.95
N ALA A 62 10.55 -9.60 -9.04
CA ALA A 62 11.04 -9.22 -10.36
C ALA A 62 11.45 -7.73 -10.43
N THR A 63 10.64 -6.83 -9.85
CA THR A 63 10.95 -5.39 -9.75
C THR A 63 12.22 -5.16 -8.92
N ARG A 64 12.35 -5.86 -7.79
CA ARG A 64 13.54 -5.79 -6.93
C ARG A 64 14.80 -6.25 -7.66
N GLU A 65 14.75 -7.40 -8.33
CA GLU A 65 15.87 -7.93 -9.11
C GLU A 65 16.30 -6.96 -10.23
N ALA A 66 15.33 -6.36 -10.92
CA ALA A 66 15.60 -5.35 -11.95
C ALA A 66 16.26 -4.09 -11.36
N TRP A 67 15.83 -3.66 -10.16
CA TRP A 67 16.46 -2.56 -9.43
C TRP A 67 17.88 -2.87 -9.00
N GLU A 68 18.11 -4.03 -8.37
CA GLU A 68 19.46 -4.46 -7.96
C GLU A 68 20.40 -4.52 -9.17
N HIS A 69 19.93 -5.03 -10.31
CA HIS A 69 20.70 -5.07 -11.55
C HIS A 69 21.00 -3.67 -12.10
N TRP A 70 20.02 -2.78 -12.16
CA TRP A 70 20.22 -1.41 -12.65
C TRP A 70 21.20 -0.64 -11.76
N VAL A 71 21.08 -0.78 -10.44
CA VAL A 71 21.99 -0.16 -9.46
C VAL A 71 23.42 -0.65 -9.66
N ALA A 72 23.62 -1.96 -9.83
CA ALA A 72 24.94 -2.55 -10.08
C ALA A 72 25.57 -2.06 -11.40
N THR A 73 24.75 -1.76 -12.41
CA THR A 73 25.22 -1.50 -13.78
C THR A 73 25.37 0.00 -14.09
N VAL A 74 24.50 0.85 -13.53
CA VAL A 74 24.34 2.25 -13.95
C VAL A 74 24.58 3.26 -12.82
N ALA A 75 24.20 2.94 -11.59
CA ALA A 75 24.21 3.91 -10.49
C ALA A 75 25.54 3.93 -9.71
N ARG A 76 26.56 4.62 -10.24
CA ARG A 76 27.88 4.80 -9.55
C ARG A 76 27.85 5.64 -8.24
N GLY A 77 26.68 5.90 -7.65
CA GLY A 77 26.56 6.69 -6.42
C GLY A 77 25.25 6.57 -5.64
N GLY A 78 24.28 5.77 -6.12
CA GLY A 78 22.96 5.65 -5.49
C GLY A 78 22.74 4.36 -4.68
N VAL A 79 23.70 3.43 -4.69
CA VAL A 79 23.53 2.04 -4.17
C VAL A 79 22.96 2.01 -2.75
N ALA A 80 23.48 2.86 -1.86
CA ALA A 80 23.01 2.92 -0.46
C ALA A 80 21.56 3.38 -0.34
N VAL A 81 21.13 4.34 -1.17
CA VAL A 81 19.76 4.86 -1.18
C VAL A 81 18.79 3.79 -1.67
N TYR A 82 19.13 3.10 -2.76
CA TYR A 82 18.30 2.01 -3.28
C TYR A 82 18.22 0.82 -2.32
N ASN A 83 19.34 0.41 -1.71
CA ASN A 83 19.33 -0.67 -0.74
C ASN A 83 18.51 -0.30 0.50
N ALA A 84 18.61 0.95 0.97
CA ALA A 84 17.76 1.44 2.05
C ALA A 84 16.28 1.43 1.66
N ARG A 85 15.96 1.78 0.40
CA ARG A 85 14.59 1.77 -0.11
C ARG A 85 14.00 0.37 -0.17
N ILE A 86 14.75 -0.59 -0.72
CA ILE A 86 14.36 -2.01 -0.74
C ILE A 86 14.18 -2.52 0.69
N ALA A 87 15.13 -2.25 1.59
CA ALA A 87 15.04 -2.68 2.98
C ALA A 87 13.82 -2.10 3.71
N LYS A 88 13.47 -0.82 3.44
CA LYS A 88 12.27 -0.19 3.99
C LYS A 88 11.00 -0.92 3.54
N ILE A 89 10.87 -1.20 2.23
CA ILE A 89 9.70 -1.90 1.68
C ILE A 89 9.63 -3.33 2.23
N GLU A 90 10.73 -4.09 2.21
CA GLU A 90 10.79 -5.46 2.73
C GLU A 90 10.39 -5.53 4.21
N ASN A 91 10.86 -4.59 5.02
CA ASN A 91 10.48 -4.51 6.43
C ASN A 91 8.99 -4.16 6.60
N ALA A 92 8.44 -3.29 5.75
CA ALA A 92 7.03 -2.92 5.81
C ALA A 92 6.11 -4.12 5.48
N ILE A 93 6.51 -4.99 4.55
CA ILE A 93 5.70 -6.15 4.09
C ILE A 93 6.03 -7.46 4.83
N LYS A 94 7.03 -7.48 5.71
CA LYS A 94 7.49 -8.70 6.39
C LYS A 94 6.41 -9.27 7.31
N GLY A 95 6.05 -10.54 7.11
CA GLY A 95 5.06 -11.24 7.93
C GLY A 95 3.61 -10.78 7.72
N ARG A 96 3.34 -9.97 6.69
CA ARG A 96 2.00 -9.48 6.34
C ARG A 96 1.50 -10.12 5.05
N GLU A 97 0.17 -10.25 4.98
CA GLU A 97 -0.55 -10.43 3.72
C GLU A 97 -0.69 -9.06 3.07
N VAL A 98 -0.25 -8.92 1.82
CA VAL A 98 -0.09 -7.63 1.17
C VAL A 98 -0.70 -7.69 -0.22
N TRP A 99 -1.49 -6.67 -0.55
CA TRP A 99 -1.85 -6.36 -1.92
C TRP A 99 -0.74 -5.53 -2.57
N PHE A 100 -0.27 -6.00 -3.72
CA PHE A 100 0.63 -5.29 -4.62
C PHE A 100 -0.22 -4.71 -5.75
N VAL A 101 -0.50 -3.41 -5.71
CA VAL A 101 -1.22 -2.73 -6.79
C VAL A 101 -0.20 -2.09 -7.71
N THR A 102 -0.02 -2.71 -8.87
CA THR A 102 0.96 -2.32 -9.86
C THR A 102 0.30 -1.51 -10.97
N TYR A 103 0.92 -0.39 -11.29
CA TYR A 103 0.55 0.50 -12.38
C TYR A 103 1.63 0.39 -13.44
N LYS A 104 1.27 -0.04 -14.65
CA LYS A 104 2.16 -0.02 -15.83
C LYS A 104 1.61 0.91 -16.89
N ARG A 105 2.38 1.93 -17.29
CA ARG A 105 1.93 2.92 -18.29
C ARG A 105 1.80 2.25 -19.66
N ILE A 106 0.71 2.52 -20.37
CA ILE A 106 0.57 2.09 -21.77
C ILE A 106 1.41 3.05 -22.61
N ILE A 107 2.50 2.55 -23.19
CA ILE A 107 3.45 3.37 -23.94
C ILE A 107 3.21 3.17 -25.44
N PRO A 108 2.87 4.22 -26.19
CA PRO A 108 2.79 4.15 -27.64
C PRO A 108 4.13 3.76 -28.27
N PRO A 109 4.13 3.01 -29.39
CA PRO A 109 5.36 2.69 -30.11
C PRO A 109 6.18 3.95 -30.42
N GLY A 110 7.48 3.90 -30.16
CA GLY A 110 8.41 5.01 -30.43
C GLY A 110 8.57 6.05 -29.32
N GLN A 111 7.86 5.92 -28.20
CA GLN A 111 8.10 6.75 -27.02
C GLN A 111 9.00 6.02 -26.01
N VAL A 112 9.98 6.75 -25.46
CA VAL A 112 10.75 6.30 -24.31
C VAL A 112 10.02 6.78 -23.06
N PRO A 113 9.55 5.88 -22.19
CA PRO A 113 8.85 6.29 -20.98
C PRO A 113 9.84 6.90 -19.98
N HIS A 114 9.49 8.09 -19.49
CA HIS A 114 9.85 8.49 -18.12
C HIS A 114 8.72 7.98 -17.22
N HIS A 115 9.04 7.18 -16.20
CA HIS A 115 8.07 6.62 -15.24
C HIS A 115 7.08 5.63 -15.87
N SER A 116 7.56 4.41 -16.18
CA SER A 116 6.71 3.36 -16.75
C SER A 116 6.00 2.49 -15.71
N GLU A 117 6.40 2.54 -14.45
CA GLU A 117 5.89 1.64 -13.41
C GLU A 117 5.87 2.25 -12.00
N ALA A 118 4.73 2.11 -11.32
CA ALA A 118 4.57 2.36 -9.89
C ALA A 118 3.93 1.16 -9.18
N ILE A 119 4.23 0.98 -7.89
CA ILE A 119 3.64 -0.10 -7.07
C ILE A 119 3.21 0.48 -5.73
N VAL A 120 1.97 0.22 -5.34
CA VAL A 120 1.48 0.51 -3.98
C VAL A 120 1.39 -0.80 -3.21
N PHE A 121 1.93 -0.79 -1.99
CA PHE A 121 1.89 -1.93 -1.07
C PHE A 121 0.83 -1.65 -0.02
N LEU A 122 -0.21 -2.48 0.06
CA LEU A 122 -1.29 -2.32 1.04
C LEU A 122 -1.39 -3.55 1.93
N ASP A 123 -1.59 -3.33 3.22
CA ASP A 123 -1.93 -4.40 4.16
C ASP A 123 -3.30 -4.99 3.78
N ALA A 124 -3.36 -6.29 3.49
CA ALA A 124 -4.57 -6.89 2.92
C ALA A 124 -5.73 -6.98 3.93
N GLN A 125 -5.44 -6.95 5.23
CA GLN A 125 -6.47 -7.02 6.26
C GLN A 125 -7.08 -5.66 6.57
N THR A 126 -6.27 -4.59 6.49
CA THR A 126 -6.66 -3.25 6.94
C THR A 126 -6.82 -2.23 5.81
N GLY A 127 -6.25 -2.50 4.63
CA GLY A 127 -6.13 -1.54 3.55
C GLY A 127 -5.16 -0.40 3.82
N GLN A 128 -4.35 -0.50 4.89
CA GLN A 128 -3.33 0.49 5.20
C GLN A 128 -2.26 0.52 4.10
N ILE A 129 -1.94 1.72 3.60
CA ILE A 129 -0.78 1.92 2.73
C ILE A 129 0.51 1.69 3.54
N LEU A 130 1.28 0.69 3.14
CA LEU A 130 2.56 0.34 3.77
C LEU A 130 3.71 1.12 3.14
N ASP A 131 3.70 1.23 1.81
CA ASP A 131 4.69 1.99 1.06
C ASP A 131 4.21 2.25 -0.38
N VAL A 132 4.91 3.14 -1.09
CA VAL A 132 4.68 3.41 -2.52
C VAL A 132 6.02 3.45 -3.24
N LYS A 133 6.23 2.53 -4.18
CA LYS A 133 7.33 2.63 -5.14
C LYS A 133 6.88 3.52 -6.28
N ASN A 134 7.43 4.73 -6.34
CA ASN A 134 7.46 5.61 -7.50
C ASN A 134 8.93 5.85 -7.89
N GLN A 135 9.18 6.28 -9.13
CA GLN A 135 10.55 6.44 -9.66
C GLN A 135 11.13 7.86 -9.43
N GLU A 136 10.47 8.73 -8.66
CA GLU A 136 10.95 10.10 -8.39
C GLU A 136 11.98 10.23 -7.26
N GLU A 137 12.56 9.11 -6.77
CA GLU A 137 13.70 9.11 -5.85
C GLU A 137 15.05 8.88 -6.56
#